data_AF-A0AAE3CFZ7-F1
#
_entry.id   AF-A0AAE3CFZ7-F1
#
_cell.length_a   1.000
_cell.length_b   1.000
_cell.length_c   1.000
_cell.angle_alpha   90.00
_cell.angle_beta   90.00
_cell.angle_gamma   90.00
#
_symmetry.space_group_name_H-M   'P 1'
#
loop_
_entity.id
_entity.type
_entity.pdbx_description
1 polymer ?
#
loop_
_entity_poly.entity_id
_entity_poly.type
_entity_poly.pdbx_seq_one_letter_code
_entity_poly.pdbx_strand_id
1 'polypeptide(L)'
;MSECSYQVRSYKVKHNYDVKWFLEAYRWLLQKAIDETWKNITWKEKVIKGRKRLIPIIPKSNEFKRNLRDSLLRNWVFCAHYADSAIKQAYSILKSWRRNYLKGRRARAKPVVKKKFVRVKETLYSYKNGKIKISIKPFEERLVFDVQNAWFWSRAKGEMGELILNEKFLIITFGFKQRVGEPKGIIVWDCNERSIDGFNPEIGWIRVDLRRLFHIHRVYELKRRRLQSEASRKQSLRRVLEKYSRRERNRARDFIHKVTRVIAEAFKGYVHGFEDLNKEKMFKKSRTHNRNVAKSDWRT
;
A
#
# COMPACT_ATOMS: atom_id res chain seq x y z
N MET A 1 19.63 2.17 23.37
CA MET A 1 19.38 3.03 22.19
C MET A 1 17.89 2.99 21.91
N SER A 2 17.15 4.08 22.20
CA SER A 2 15.70 4.14 21.96
C SER A 2 15.40 3.94 20.48
N GLU A 3 14.65 2.88 20.12
CA GLU A 3 14.18 2.69 18.75
C GLU A 3 13.27 3.86 18.34
N CYS A 4 13.62 4.54 17.26
CA CYS A 4 12.77 5.60 16.72
C CYS A 4 11.84 4.98 15.68
N SER A 5 10.54 4.94 15.98
CA SER A 5 9.54 4.50 15.01
C SER A 5 9.26 5.64 14.03
N TYR A 6 9.32 5.32 12.73
CA TYR A 6 8.95 6.25 11.66
C TYR A 6 7.50 6.01 11.27
N GLN A 7 6.62 6.94 11.65
CA GLN A 7 5.25 6.98 11.14
C GLN A 7 5.21 7.89 9.90
N VAL A 8 4.48 7.49 8.86
CA VAL A 8 4.21 8.34 7.70
C VAL A 8 2.70 8.56 7.60
N ARG A 9 2.28 9.82 7.56
CA ARG A 9 0.89 10.21 7.26
C ARG A 9 0.83 10.81 5.87
N SER A 10 -0.33 10.72 5.22
CA SER A 10 -0.52 11.30 3.90
C SER A 10 -1.88 11.96 3.76
N TYR A 11 -1.91 13.12 3.09
CA TYR A 11 -3.10 13.92 2.88
C TYR A 11 -3.24 14.27 1.40
N LYS A 12 -4.48 14.41 0.95
CA LYS A 12 -4.79 14.63 -0.47
C LYS A 12 -5.28 16.06 -0.68
N VAL A 13 -4.71 16.73 -1.67
CA VAL A 13 -5.12 18.03 -2.18
C VAL A 13 -5.63 17.83 -3.60
N LYS A 14 -6.88 18.20 -3.86
CA LYS A 14 -7.47 18.10 -5.20
C LYS A 14 -6.89 19.20 -6.09
N HIS A 15 -6.67 18.92 -7.36
CA HIS A 15 -6.26 19.91 -8.36
C HIS A 15 -6.94 19.67 -9.70
N ASN A 16 -6.84 20.69 -10.57
CA ASN A 16 -7.38 20.66 -11.93
C ASN A 16 -6.29 20.83 -13.01
N TYR A 17 -5.00 20.78 -12.64
CA TYR A 17 -3.89 20.84 -13.59
C TYR A 17 -3.93 19.72 -14.63
N ASP A 18 -3.66 20.05 -15.90
CA ASP A 18 -3.40 19.05 -16.92
C ASP A 18 -1.96 18.52 -16.81
N VAL A 19 -1.84 17.38 -16.15
CA VAL A 19 -0.56 16.70 -15.93
C VAL A 19 -0.48 15.38 -16.71
N LYS A 20 -1.43 15.12 -17.62
CA LYS A 20 -1.58 13.80 -18.26
C LYS A 20 -0.31 13.37 -18.99
N TRP A 21 0.25 14.27 -19.80
CA TRP A 21 1.45 13.99 -20.58
C TRP A 21 2.65 13.71 -19.67
N PHE A 22 2.84 14.51 -18.62
CA PHE A 22 3.89 14.29 -17.64
C PHE A 22 3.76 12.95 -16.90
N LEU A 23 2.56 12.62 -16.42
CA LEU A 23 2.30 11.35 -15.73
C LEU A 23 2.49 10.15 -16.67
N GLU A 24 2.13 10.29 -17.95
CA GLU A 24 2.33 9.25 -18.96
C GLU A 24 3.83 9.05 -19.24
N ALA A 25 4.57 10.13 -19.46
CA ALA A 25 6.01 10.09 -19.68
C ALA A 25 6.75 9.43 -18.50
N TYR A 26 6.39 9.79 -17.26
CA TYR A 26 6.96 9.14 -16.08
C TYR A 26 6.55 7.67 -15.94
N ARG A 27 5.32 7.30 -16.29
CA ARG A 27 4.88 5.89 -16.32
C ARG A 27 5.77 5.07 -17.26
N TRP A 28 6.03 5.59 -18.46
CA TRP A 28 6.93 4.96 -19.43
C TRP A 28 8.37 4.89 -18.92
N LEU A 29 8.88 5.98 -18.33
CA LEU A 29 10.22 6.03 -17.72
C LEU A 29 10.38 4.96 -16.63
N LEU A 30 9.39 4.85 -15.74
CA LEU A 30 9.35 3.85 -14.68
C LEU A 30 9.26 2.42 -15.24
N GLN A 31 8.46 2.20 -16.29
CA GLN A 31 8.40 0.89 -16.95
C GLN A 31 9.74 0.53 -17.60
N LYS A 32 10.38 1.45 -18.32
CA LYS A 32 11.73 1.25 -18.88
C LYS A 32 12.74 0.90 -17.80
N ALA A 33 12.70 1.58 -16.65
CA ALA A 33 13.58 1.28 -15.52
C ALA A 33 13.38 -0.16 -14.99
N ILE A 34 12.12 -0.62 -14.89
CA ILE A 34 11.79 -1.99 -14.51
C ILE A 34 12.28 -2.98 -15.58
N ASP A 35 12.05 -2.68 -16.86
CA ASP A 35 12.40 -3.55 -17.98
C ASP A 35 13.90 -3.79 -18.04
N GLU A 36 14.69 -2.73 -17.96
CA GLU A 36 16.14 -2.81 -18.04
C GLU A 36 16.73 -3.50 -16.82
N THR A 37 16.21 -3.21 -15.62
CA THR A 37 16.60 -3.92 -14.40
C THR A 37 16.22 -5.40 -14.48
N TRP A 38 15.06 -5.73 -15.04
CA TRP A 38 14.55 -7.10 -15.18
C TRP A 38 15.41 -7.94 -16.13
N LYS A 39 15.80 -7.39 -17.29
CA LYS A 39 16.71 -8.06 -18.24
C LYS A 39 18.02 -8.47 -17.60
N ASN A 40 18.52 -7.66 -16.67
CA ASN A 40 19.79 -7.85 -15.97
C ASN A 40 19.65 -8.65 -14.64
N ILE A 41 18.51 -9.29 -14.38
CA ILE A 41 18.35 -10.18 -13.22
C ILE A 41 19.07 -11.49 -13.50
N THR A 42 20.01 -11.85 -12.65
CA THR A 42 20.62 -13.19 -12.65
C THR A 42 19.81 -14.17 -11.81
N TRP A 43 19.71 -15.41 -12.27
CA TRP A 43 18.90 -16.45 -11.64
C TRP A 43 19.81 -17.55 -11.15
N LYS A 44 19.84 -17.78 -9.84
CA LYS A 44 20.58 -18.90 -9.25
C LYS A 44 19.62 -20.00 -8.83
N GLU A 45 19.85 -21.22 -9.27
CA GLU A 45 19.10 -22.37 -8.79
C GLU A 45 19.48 -22.67 -7.35
N LYS A 46 18.47 -22.87 -6.49
CA LYS A 46 18.64 -23.42 -5.15
C LYS A 46 17.54 -24.43 -4.86
N VAL A 47 17.90 -25.50 -4.16
CA VAL A 47 16.94 -26.43 -3.58
C VAL A 47 16.42 -25.82 -2.27
N ILE A 48 15.12 -25.56 -2.20
CA ILE A 48 14.47 -25.07 -0.98
C ILE A 48 13.33 -26.05 -0.67
N LYS A 49 13.39 -26.71 0.51
CA LYS A 49 12.40 -27.70 0.95
C LYS A 49 12.17 -28.81 -0.09
N GLY A 50 13.25 -29.38 -0.62
CA GLY A 50 13.21 -30.47 -1.62
C GLY A 50 12.75 -30.05 -3.03
N ARG A 51 12.47 -28.77 -3.28
CA ARG A 51 12.07 -28.26 -4.60
C ARG A 51 13.13 -27.33 -5.17
N LYS A 52 13.52 -27.57 -6.43
CA LYS A 52 14.40 -26.70 -7.21
C LYS A 52 13.70 -25.37 -7.48
N ARG A 53 14.34 -24.26 -7.14
CA ARG A 53 13.80 -22.91 -7.33
C ARG A 53 14.86 -21.94 -7.80
N LEU A 54 14.54 -21.18 -8.86
CA LEU A 54 15.37 -20.09 -9.34
C LEU A 54 15.20 -18.86 -8.45
N ILE A 55 16.27 -18.42 -7.79
CA ILE A 55 16.31 -17.21 -6.96
C ILE A 55 16.77 -16.03 -7.82
N PRO A 56 15.98 -14.95 -7.93
CA PRO A 56 16.39 -13.74 -8.63
C PRO A 56 17.36 -12.92 -7.78
N ILE A 57 18.48 -12.54 -8.39
CA ILE A 57 19.45 -11.58 -7.88
C ILE A 57 19.28 -10.31 -8.73
N ILE A 58 18.70 -9.29 -8.09
CA ILE A 58 18.48 -7.98 -8.73
C ILE A 58 19.83 -7.24 -8.73
N PRO A 59 20.29 -6.68 -9.87
CA PRO A 59 21.54 -5.95 -9.95
C PRO A 59 21.47 -4.70 -9.07
N LYS A 60 22.51 -4.42 -8.28
CA LYS A 60 22.53 -3.31 -7.31
C LYS A 60 23.78 -2.43 -7.38
N SER A 61 24.74 -2.77 -8.25
CA SER A 61 25.98 -2.03 -8.39
C SER A 61 25.69 -0.57 -8.75
N ASN A 62 26.55 0.33 -8.27
CA ASN A 62 26.40 1.76 -8.55
C ASN A 62 26.60 2.05 -10.04
N GLU A 63 27.53 1.35 -10.68
CA GLU A 63 27.76 1.41 -12.12
C GLU A 63 26.49 1.06 -12.91
N PHE A 64 25.82 -0.06 -12.59
CA PHE A 64 24.57 -0.43 -13.25
C PHE A 64 23.50 0.66 -13.10
N LYS A 65 23.35 1.22 -11.89
CA LYS A 65 22.37 2.30 -11.64
C LYS A 65 22.71 3.58 -12.39
N ARG A 66 24.00 3.90 -12.54
CA ARG A 66 24.47 5.04 -13.32
C ARG A 66 24.15 4.87 -14.80
N ASN A 67 24.52 3.74 -15.38
CA ASN A 67 24.23 3.41 -16.79
C ASN A 67 22.72 3.37 -17.06
N LEU A 68 21.94 2.83 -16.11
CA LEU A 68 20.48 2.85 -16.18
C LEU A 68 19.94 4.29 -16.18
N ARG A 69 20.45 5.15 -15.29
CA ARG A 69 20.06 6.56 -15.22
C ARG A 69 20.36 7.29 -16.52
N ASP A 70 21.56 7.12 -17.05
CA ASP A 70 21.98 7.80 -18.28
C ASP A 70 21.15 7.35 -19.48
N SER A 71 20.80 6.05 -19.56
CA SER A 71 19.86 5.53 -20.55
C SER A 71 18.45 6.11 -20.42
N LEU A 72 17.94 6.25 -19.19
CA LEU A 72 16.61 6.82 -18.93
C LEU A 72 16.53 8.32 -19.24
N LEU A 73 17.64 9.04 -19.15
CA LEU A 73 17.70 10.47 -19.48
C LEU A 73 17.74 10.75 -20.98
N ARG A 74 18.02 9.75 -21.83
CA ARG A 74 17.95 9.89 -23.29
C ARG A 74 16.51 10.24 -23.69
N ASN A 75 16.33 11.43 -24.27
CA ASN A 75 15.02 12.00 -24.65
C ASN A 75 14.10 12.30 -23.46
N TRP A 76 14.66 12.54 -22.27
CA TRP A 76 13.90 13.00 -21.10
C TRP A 76 13.88 14.52 -21.02
N VAL A 77 12.67 15.08 -21.12
CA VAL A 77 12.41 16.52 -21.22
C VAL A 77 12.05 17.20 -19.90
N PHE A 78 11.95 16.44 -18.81
CA PHE A 78 11.61 16.95 -17.47
C PHE A 78 12.84 16.97 -16.57
N CYS A 79 12.69 17.44 -15.32
CA CYS A 79 13.81 17.43 -14.37
C CYS A 79 14.44 16.04 -14.24
N ALA A 80 15.78 15.98 -14.31
CA ALA A 80 16.54 14.74 -14.28
C ALA A 80 16.30 13.90 -13.01
N HIS A 81 15.98 14.55 -11.89
CA HIS A 81 15.65 13.87 -10.62
C HIS A 81 14.42 12.96 -10.71
N TYR A 82 13.55 13.12 -11.70
CA TYR A 82 12.46 12.17 -11.95
C TYR A 82 12.98 10.81 -12.42
N ALA A 83 14.13 10.74 -13.10
CA ALA A 83 14.79 9.47 -13.41
C ALA A 83 15.28 8.77 -12.13
N ASP A 84 15.89 9.50 -11.20
CA ASP A 84 16.31 8.95 -9.89
C ASP A 84 15.11 8.39 -9.12
N SER A 85 14.00 9.14 -9.13
CA SER A 85 12.74 8.75 -8.52
C SER A 85 12.17 7.49 -9.17
N ALA A 86 12.17 7.41 -10.50
CA ALA A 86 11.73 6.24 -11.25
C ALA A 86 12.59 5.01 -10.94
N ILE A 87 13.92 5.14 -10.88
CA ILE A 87 14.83 4.05 -10.50
C ILE A 87 14.50 3.56 -9.08
N LYS A 88 14.41 4.48 -8.10
CA LYS A 88 14.05 4.14 -6.70
C LYS A 88 12.74 3.35 -6.65
N GLN A 89 11.74 3.78 -7.42
CA GLN A 89 10.44 3.12 -7.49
C GLN A 89 10.50 1.76 -8.19
N ALA A 90 11.26 1.61 -9.27
CA ALA A 90 11.47 0.34 -9.96
C ALA A 90 12.07 -0.71 -9.00
N TYR A 91 13.10 -0.33 -8.23
CA TYR A 91 13.71 -1.21 -7.23
C TYR A 91 12.73 -1.59 -6.11
N SER A 92 11.89 -0.66 -5.65
CA SER A 92 10.87 -0.96 -4.64
C SER A 92 9.85 -1.98 -5.16
N ILE A 93 9.39 -1.81 -6.41
CA ILE A 93 8.48 -2.74 -7.09
C ILE A 93 9.13 -4.12 -7.25
N LEU A 94 10.37 -4.19 -7.73
CA LEU A 94 11.09 -5.44 -7.95
C LEU A 94 11.42 -6.16 -6.63
N LYS A 95 11.76 -5.44 -5.56
CA LYS A 95 11.93 -6.03 -4.22
C LYS A 95 10.64 -6.64 -3.69
N SER A 96 9.51 -5.93 -3.87
CA SER A 96 8.19 -6.44 -3.50
C SER A 96 7.80 -7.67 -4.32
N TRP A 97 8.01 -7.63 -5.64
CA TRP A 97 7.81 -8.78 -6.52
C TRP A 97 8.67 -9.96 -6.08
N ARG A 98 9.98 -9.77 -5.86
CA ARG A 98 10.91 -10.82 -5.41
C ARG A 98 10.44 -11.47 -4.12
N ARG A 99 10.02 -10.68 -3.13
CA ARG A 99 9.50 -11.21 -1.85
C ARG A 99 8.29 -12.11 -2.08
N ASN A 100 7.34 -11.66 -2.90
CA ASN A 100 6.13 -12.43 -3.20
C ASN A 100 6.41 -13.66 -4.06
N TYR A 101 7.33 -13.55 -5.02
CA TYR A 101 7.82 -14.66 -5.81
C TYR A 101 8.45 -15.71 -4.90
N LEU A 102 9.37 -15.36 -4.00
CA LEU A 102 9.98 -16.31 -3.05
C LEU A 102 8.96 -16.96 -2.11
N LYS A 103 7.88 -16.25 -1.74
CA LYS A 103 6.75 -16.81 -0.99
C LYS A 103 5.83 -17.72 -1.81
N GLY A 104 6.03 -17.84 -3.14
CA GLY A 104 5.14 -18.61 -4.02
C GLY A 104 3.83 -17.90 -4.38
N ARG A 105 3.66 -16.63 -4.02
CA ARG A 105 2.45 -15.83 -4.28
C ARG A 105 2.45 -15.18 -5.66
N ARG A 106 3.56 -15.22 -6.38
CA ARG A 106 3.71 -14.69 -7.74
C ARG A 106 4.53 -15.61 -8.61
N ALA A 107 4.15 -15.70 -9.88
CA ALA A 107 4.94 -16.36 -10.92
C ALA A 107 6.15 -15.49 -11.34
N ARG A 108 6.99 -16.06 -12.21
CA ARG A 108 8.13 -15.39 -12.87
C ARG A 108 7.66 -14.41 -13.95
N ALA A 109 6.69 -13.56 -13.62
CA ALA A 109 6.17 -12.54 -14.53
C ALA A 109 6.71 -11.16 -14.12
N LYS A 110 7.21 -10.41 -15.11
CA LYS A 110 7.72 -9.05 -14.94
C LYS A 110 6.59 -8.11 -14.47
N PRO A 111 6.84 -7.24 -13.47
CA PRO A 111 5.86 -6.23 -13.07
C PRO A 111 5.55 -5.22 -14.19
N VAL A 112 4.28 -4.82 -14.30
CA VAL A 112 3.82 -3.80 -15.26
C VAL A 112 3.20 -2.61 -14.52
N VAL A 113 3.63 -1.40 -14.87
CA VAL A 113 3.11 -0.15 -14.30
C VAL A 113 1.89 0.30 -15.08
N LYS A 114 0.72 0.07 -14.48
CA LYS A 114 -0.58 0.50 -15.03
C LYS A 114 -1.04 1.86 -14.52
N LYS A 115 -0.65 2.25 -13.30
CA LYS A 115 -1.12 3.49 -12.67
C LYS A 115 -0.25 4.67 -13.11
N LYS A 116 -0.90 5.78 -13.45
CA LYS A 116 -0.26 7.06 -13.74
C LYS A 116 -0.09 7.85 -12.44
N PHE A 117 1.15 8.01 -12.02
CA PHE A 117 1.53 8.83 -10.88
C PHE A 117 2.99 9.19 -10.99
N VAL A 118 3.40 10.27 -10.34
CA VAL A 118 4.79 10.70 -10.21
C VAL A 118 5.12 10.83 -8.73
N ARG A 119 6.30 10.33 -8.33
CA ARG A 119 6.89 10.69 -7.03
C ARG A 119 7.82 11.88 -7.18
N VAL A 120 7.48 12.96 -6.49
CA VAL A 120 8.23 14.21 -6.47
C VAL A 120 9.14 14.19 -5.24
N LYS A 121 10.46 14.23 -5.49
CA LYS A 121 11.48 14.35 -4.43
C LYS A 121 11.40 15.71 -3.76
N GLU A 122 11.90 15.79 -2.52
CA GLU A 122 12.05 17.04 -1.76
C GLU A 122 12.82 18.11 -2.53
N THR A 123 13.84 17.73 -3.31
CA THR A 123 14.61 18.66 -4.15
C THR A 123 13.83 19.25 -5.34
N LEU A 124 12.67 18.69 -5.66
CA LEU A 124 11.83 19.12 -6.79
C LEU A 124 10.64 19.96 -6.36
N TYR A 125 10.50 20.27 -5.08
CA TYR A 125 9.47 21.19 -4.63
C TYR A 125 9.98 22.16 -3.57
N SER A 126 9.24 23.25 -3.38
CA SER A 126 9.43 24.14 -2.25
C SER A 126 8.08 24.45 -1.60
N TYR A 127 8.09 24.70 -0.29
CA TYR A 127 6.93 25.16 0.45
C TYR A 127 7.23 26.53 1.06
N LYS A 128 6.49 27.56 0.62
CA LYS A 128 6.60 28.93 1.14
C LYS A 128 5.22 29.57 1.15
N ASN A 129 4.89 30.28 2.24
CA ASN A 129 3.64 31.04 2.39
C ASN A 129 2.38 30.23 2.05
N GLY A 130 2.26 29.00 2.58
CA GLY A 130 1.10 28.15 2.32
C GLY A 130 1.01 27.55 0.91
N LYS A 131 2.03 27.76 0.05
CA LYS A 131 2.03 27.27 -1.34
C LYS A 131 3.15 26.27 -1.57
N ILE A 132 2.78 25.11 -2.11
CA ILE A 132 3.74 24.09 -2.58
C ILE A 132 4.00 24.32 -4.06
N LYS A 133 5.24 24.62 -4.43
CA LYS A 133 5.68 24.79 -5.83
C LYS A 133 6.46 23.55 -6.26
N ILE A 134 5.99 22.83 -7.27
CA ILE A 134 6.63 21.63 -7.82
C ILE A 134 7.26 21.96 -9.16
N SER A 135 8.56 21.67 -9.32
CA SER A 135 9.29 21.81 -10.57
C SER A 135 9.04 20.58 -11.47
N ILE A 136 8.48 20.81 -12.65
CA ILE A 136 8.21 19.78 -13.66
C ILE A 136 9.36 19.77 -14.66
N LYS A 137 9.63 20.93 -15.25
CA LYS A 137 10.81 21.19 -16.08
C LYS A 137 11.75 22.16 -15.36
N PRO A 138 13.08 22.00 -15.51
CA PRO A 138 14.02 22.97 -14.98
C PRO A 138 13.71 24.37 -15.53
N PHE A 139 13.55 25.36 -14.65
CA PHE A 139 13.38 26.78 -14.97
C PHE A 139 12.15 27.20 -15.82
N GLU A 140 11.42 26.26 -16.43
CA GLU A 140 10.28 26.54 -17.31
C GLU A 140 8.93 26.32 -16.62
N GLU A 141 8.65 25.09 -16.20
CA GLU A 141 7.29 24.66 -15.83
C GLU A 141 7.22 24.30 -14.35
N ARG A 142 6.33 24.97 -13.62
CA ARG A 142 6.08 24.74 -12.19
C ARG A 142 4.58 24.65 -11.90
N LEU A 143 4.19 23.69 -11.07
CA LEU A 143 2.83 23.57 -10.55
C LEU A 143 2.76 24.19 -9.15
N VAL A 144 1.73 24.97 -8.84
CA VAL A 144 1.61 25.69 -7.57
C VAL A 144 0.32 25.29 -6.85
N PHE A 145 0.44 24.58 -5.75
CA PHE A 145 -0.70 24.13 -4.96
C PHE A 145 -0.87 25.03 -3.76
N ASP A 146 -1.98 25.76 -3.71
CA ASP A 146 -2.38 26.47 -2.50
C ASP A 146 -2.91 25.47 -1.48
N VAL A 147 -2.22 25.41 -0.35
CA VAL A 147 -2.57 24.55 0.77
C VAL A 147 -2.74 25.36 2.05
N GLN A 148 -2.75 26.70 2.02
CA GLN A 148 -2.77 27.54 3.22
C GLN A 148 -3.92 27.17 4.17
N ASN A 149 -5.12 26.97 3.62
CA ASN A 149 -6.33 26.65 4.38
C ASN A 149 -6.62 25.14 4.45
N ALA A 150 -5.63 24.29 4.23
CA ALA A 150 -5.85 22.85 4.22
C ALA A 150 -6.18 22.31 5.63
N TRP A 151 -7.33 21.63 5.75
CA TRP A 151 -7.83 21.07 7.01
C TRP A 151 -6.85 20.14 7.75
N PHE A 152 -5.87 19.58 7.04
CA PHE A 152 -4.94 18.61 7.59
C PHE A 152 -3.76 19.22 8.33
N TRP A 153 -3.51 20.55 8.27
CA TRP A 153 -2.36 21.16 8.95
C TRP A 153 -2.38 20.93 10.45
N SER A 154 -3.54 21.04 11.09
CA SER A 154 -3.72 20.71 12.52
C SER A 154 -3.35 19.25 12.87
N ARG A 155 -3.33 18.36 11.87
CA ARG A 155 -3.05 16.93 12.03
C ARG A 155 -1.65 16.54 11.52
N ALA A 156 -1.07 17.34 10.65
CA ALA A 156 0.24 17.19 10.06
C ALA A 156 1.32 17.72 11.03
N LYS A 157 1.60 16.95 12.10
CA LYS A 157 2.59 17.29 13.14
C LYS A 157 4.04 16.83 12.78
N GLY A 158 4.42 16.80 11.50
CA GLY A 158 5.63 16.12 11.02
C GLY A 158 6.30 16.84 9.85
N GLU A 159 7.49 16.38 9.46
CA GLU A 159 8.26 16.94 8.35
C GLU A 159 7.67 16.50 7.01
N MET A 160 7.56 17.42 6.05
CA MET A 160 7.03 17.08 4.73
C MET A 160 8.05 16.24 3.95
N GLY A 161 7.61 15.10 3.43
CA GLY A 161 8.44 14.16 2.68
C GLY A 161 8.19 14.19 1.16
N GLU A 162 8.40 13.06 0.48
CA GLU A 162 8.08 12.91 -0.94
C GLU A 162 6.59 13.18 -1.22
N LEU A 163 6.30 13.88 -2.32
CA LEU A 163 4.93 14.07 -2.78
C LEU A 163 4.57 13.03 -3.85
N ILE A 164 3.29 12.71 -3.98
CA ILE A 164 2.78 11.85 -5.05
C ILE A 164 1.73 12.61 -5.84
N LEU A 165 2.08 12.98 -7.06
CA LEU A 165 1.17 13.61 -8.01
C LEU A 165 0.46 12.52 -8.83
N ASN A 166 -0.85 12.62 -8.96
CA ASN A 166 -1.65 11.81 -9.89
C ASN A 166 -2.62 12.73 -10.65
N GLU A 167 -3.50 12.16 -11.47
CA GLU A 167 -4.41 12.95 -12.31
C GLU A 167 -5.38 13.86 -11.54
N LYS A 168 -5.68 13.54 -10.28
CA LYS A 168 -6.74 14.22 -9.50
C LYS A 168 -6.22 14.88 -8.23
N PHE A 169 -5.16 14.35 -7.66
CA PHE A 169 -4.67 14.74 -6.35
C PHE A 169 -3.16 14.86 -6.31
N LEU A 170 -2.71 15.90 -5.61
CA LEU A 170 -1.40 15.94 -4.98
C LEU A 170 -1.53 15.27 -3.61
N ILE A 171 -0.74 14.23 -3.38
CA ILE A 171 -0.66 13.55 -2.09
C ILE A 171 0.60 14.02 -1.39
N ILE A 172 0.43 14.67 -0.25
CA ILE A 172 1.50 15.19 0.59
C ILE A 172 1.78 14.17 1.67
N THR A 173 3.04 13.75 1.82
CA THR A 173 3.44 12.85 2.90
C THR A 173 4.13 13.61 4.02
N PHE A 174 3.91 13.19 5.25
CA PHE A 174 4.55 13.75 6.44
C PHE A 174 5.21 12.61 7.23
N GLY A 175 6.51 12.75 7.48
CA GLY A 175 7.31 11.85 8.32
C GLY A 175 7.34 12.32 9.76
N PHE A 176 7.21 11.39 10.70
CA PHE A 176 7.25 11.67 12.13
C PHE A 176 8.24 10.73 12.78
N LYS A 177 9.20 11.31 13.50
CA LYS A 177 10.08 10.59 14.40
C LYS A 177 9.38 10.52 15.76
N GLN A 178 8.80 9.38 16.08
CA GLN A 178 8.25 9.17 17.41
C GLN A 178 9.33 8.48 18.25
N ARG A 179 9.74 9.12 19.35
CA ARG A 179 10.52 8.45 20.40
C ARG A 179 9.60 7.37 20.97
N VAL A 180 9.91 6.11 20.68
CA VAL A 180 9.23 5.00 21.32
C VAL A 180 9.86 4.93 22.72
N GLY A 181 9.09 5.32 23.73
CA GLY A 181 9.45 5.02 25.12
C GLY A 181 9.41 3.51 25.35
N GLU A 182 9.88 3.05 26.49
CA GLU A 182 9.76 1.63 26.83
C GLU A 182 8.28 1.21 26.80
N PRO A 183 7.97 0.06 26.18
CA PRO A 183 6.60 -0.39 26.09
C PRO A 183 6.07 -0.73 27.49
N LYS A 184 4.81 -0.37 27.76
CA LYS A 184 4.13 -0.69 29.03
C LYS A 184 3.96 -2.20 29.25
N GLY A 185 4.09 -2.99 28.19
CA GLY A 185 3.90 -4.43 28.20
C GLY A 185 3.57 -4.94 26.80
N ILE A 186 3.37 -6.25 26.69
CA ILE A 186 3.01 -6.91 25.44
C ILE A 186 1.61 -7.52 25.58
N ILE A 187 0.75 -7.30 24.59
CA ILE A 187 -0.54 -7.97 24.46
C ILE A 187 -0.47 -8.90 23.26
N VAL A 188 -0.66 -10.19 23.49
CA VAL A 188 -0.71 -11.20 22.42
C VAL A 188 -2.16 -11.39 22.01
N TRP A 189 -2.44 -11.28 20.71
CA TRP A 189 -3.79 -11.35 20.15
C TRP A 189 -3.99 -12.58 19.29
N ASP A 190 -5.03 -13.34 19.61
CA ASP A 190 -5.63 -14.36 18.77
C ASP A 190 -6.84 -13.79 18.01
N CYS A 191 -6.95 -14.12 16.72
CA CYS A 191 -7.96 -13.59 15.83
C CYS A 191 -8.93 -14.70 15.41
N ASN A 192 -10.16 -14.64 15.93
CA ASN A 192 -11.23 -15.59 15.64
C ASN A 192 -12.25 -15.02 14.64
N GLU A 193 -13.20 -15.85 14.17
CA GLU A 193 -14.22 -15.41 13.19
C GLU A 193 -15.14 -14.32 13.75
N ARG A 194 -15.39 -14.37 15.06
CA ARG A 194 -16.35 -13.51 15.76
C ARG A 194 -15.77 -12.79 16.96
N SER A 195 -14.49 -12.97 17.27
CA SER A 195 -13.81 -12.24 18.34
C SER A 195 -12.35 -11.99 18.00
N ILE A 196 -11.76 -11.00 18.66
CA ILE A 196 -10.30 -10.91 18.82
C ILE A 196 -10.06 -11.02 20.32
N ASP A 197 -9.26 -12.00 20.70
CA ASP A 197 -9.01 -12.35 22.09
C ASP A 197 -7.54 -12.04 22.39
N GLY A 198 -7.31 -11.09 23.29
CA GLY A 198 -5.99 -10.63 23.71
C GLY A 198 -5.67 -11.13 25.12
N PHE A 199 -4.39 -11.35 25.41
CA PHE A 199 -3.92 -11.67 26.74
C PHE A 199 -2.68 -10.86 27.11
N ASN A 200 -2.65 -10.38 28.34
CA ASN A 200 -1.49 -9.80 28.99
C ASN A 200 -1.48 -10.24 30.47
N PRO A 201 -0.34 -10.63 31.06
CA PRO A 201 -0.30 -11.16 32.43
C PRO A 201 -0.82 -10.21 33.51
N GLU A 202 -0.69 -8.89 33.31
CA GLU A 202 -1.10 -7.87 34.27
C GLU A 202 -2.55 -7.44 34.07
N ILE A 203 -3.03 -7.37 32.82
CA ILE A 203 -4.40 -6.95 32.47
C ILE A 203 -5.38 -8.13 32.50
N GLY A 204 -4.90 -9.34 32.22
CA GLY A 204 -5.72 -10.53 31.99
C GLY A 204 -6.26 -10.63 30.56
N TRP A 205 -7.40 -11.32 30.42
CA TRP A 205 -8.05 -11.56 29.14
C TRP A 205 -8.82 -10.34 28.64
N ILE A 206 -8.57 -9.97 27.38
CA ILE A 206 -9.24 -8.88 26.67
C ILE A 206 -10.04 -9.49 25.54
N ARG A 207 -11.36 -9.29 25.51
CA ARG A 207 -12.21 -9.82 24.45
C ARG A 207 -12.88 -8.71 23.66
N VAL A 208 -12.66 -8.72 22.34
CA VAL A 208 -13.26 -7.78 21.40
C VAL A 208 -14.27 -8.51 20.52
N ASP A 209 -15.53 -8.10 20.56
CA ASP A 209 -16.60 -8.72 19.77
C ASP A 209 -16.55 -8.28 18.29
N LEU A 210 -16.50 -9.26 17.38
CA LEU A 210 -16.58 -9.08 15.93
C LEU A 210 -17.88 -9.67 15.33
N ARG A 211 -18.85 -10.13 16.13
CA ARG A 211 -20.13 -10.67 15.63
C ARG A 211 -20.83 -9.73 14.65
N ARG A 212 -20.79 -8.42 14.92
CA ARG A 212 -21.37 -7.40 14.02
C ARG A 212 -20.67 -7.39 12.66
N LEU A 213 -19.34 -7.51 12.62
CA LEU A 213 -18.57 -7.61 11.38
C LEU A 213 -18.94 -8.86 10.60
N PHE A 214 -18.97 -10.00 11.28
CA PHE A 214 -19.39 -11.26 10.68
C PHE A 214 -20.81 -11.18 10.10
N HIS A 215 -21.75 -10.57 10.83
CA HIS A 215 -23.12 -10.36 10.37
C HIS A 215 -23.19 -9.49 9.11
N ILE A 216 -22.37 -8.42 9.02
CA ILE A 216 -22.27 -7.59 7.81
C ILE A 216 -21.89 -8.48 6.62
N HIS A 217 -20.83 -9.28 6.73
CA HIS A 217 -20.40 -10.18 5.65
C HIS A 217 -21.48 -11.18 5.28
N ARG A 218 -22.15 -11.77 6.28
CA ARG A 218 -23.21 -12.75 6.05
C ARG A 218 -24.39 -12.17 5.28
N VAL A 219 -24.88 -10.98 5.67
CA VAL A 219 -26.02 -10.33 5.02
C VAL A 219 -25.68 -10.00 3.55
N TYR A 220 -24.50 -9.44 3.29
CA TYR A 220 -24.11 -9.07 1.93
C TYR A 220 -23.77 -10.29 1.05
N GLU A 221 -23.24 -11.37 1.64
CA GLU A 221 -23.10 -12.67 0.97
C GLU A 221 -24.46 -13.18 0.47
N LEU A 222 -25.47 -13.22 1.34
CA LEU A 222 -26.82 -13.68 0.99
C LEU A 222 -27.45 -12.81 -0.10
N LYS A 223 -27.30 -11.48 -0.02
CA LYS A 223 -27.77 -10.54 -1.06
C LYS A 223 -27.08 -10.79 -2.41
N ARG A 224 -25.76 -11.03 -2.41
CA ARG A 224 -25.02 -11.34 -3.65
C ARG A 224 -25.43 -12.68 -4.24
N ARG A 225 -25.65 -13.71 -3.42
CA ARG A 225 -26.04 -15.05 -3.91
C ARG A 225 -27.35 -15.00 -4.69
N ARG A 226 -28.37 -14.34 -4.13
CA ARG A 226 -29.68 -14.15 -4.80
C ARG A 226 -29.54 -13.46 -6.15
N LEU A 227 -28.69 -12.44 -6.22
CA LEU A 227 -28.46 -11.71 -7.45
C LEU A 227 -27.54 -12.45 -8.44
N GLN A 228 -26.59 -13.26 -7.98
CA GLN A 228 -25.68 -14.01 -8.85
C GLN A 228 -26.39 -15.09 -9.66
N SER A 229 -27.43 -15.73 -9.09
CA SER A 229 -28.28 -16.67 -9.83
C SER A 229 -29.04 -16.00 -10.98
N GLU A 230 -29.36 -14.71 -10.86
CA GLU A 230 -30.12 -13.95 -11.86
C GLU A 230 -29.22 -13.15 -12.82
N ALA A 231 -28.02 -12.75 -12.36
CA ALA A 231 -27.08 -11.92 -13.11
C ALA A 231 -26.39 -12.65 -14.27
N SER A 232 -26.45 -13.99 -14.30
CA SER A 232 -26.06 -14.78 -15.48
C SER A 232 -26.94 -14.46 -16.70
N ARG A 233 -28.20 -14.07 -16.47
CA ARG A 233 -29.20 -13.78 -17.51
C ARG A 233 -29.37 -12.28 -17.80
N LYS A 234 -28.98 -11.39 -16.87
CA LYS A 234 -29.14 -9.93 -17.01
C LYS A 234 -27.87 -9.16 -16.65
N GLN A 235 -27.19 -8.62 -17.65
CA GLN A 235 -25.94 -7.87 -17.48
C GLN A 235 -26.11 -6.59 -16.65
N SER A 236 -27.31 -5.99 -16.61
CA SER A 236 -27.64 -4.84 -15.76
C SER A 236 -27.47 -5.12 -14.26
N LEU A 237 -27.64 -6.37 -13.82
CA LEU A 237 -27.48 -6.79 -12.42
C LEU A 237 -26.01 -6.78 -11.96
N ARG A 238 -25.03 -6.76 -12.88
CA ARG A 238 -23.61 -6.60 -12.53
C ARG A 238 -23.35 -5.29 -11.79
N ARG A 239 -23.99 -4.18 -12.21
CA ARG A 239 -23.90 -2.88 -11.52
C ARG A 239 -24.42 -2.96 -10.08
N VAL A 240 -25.47 -3.75 -9.85
CA VAL A 240 -26.07 -3.97 -8.52
C VAL A 240 -25.14 -4.81 -7.63
N LEU A 241 -24.53 -5.87 -8.18
CA LEU A 241 -23.52 -6.68 -7.48
C LEU A 241 -22.29 -5.84 -7.07
N GLU A 242 -21.83 -4.96 -7.94
CA GLU A 242 -20.73 -4.03 -7.63
C GLU A 242 -21.12 -3.01 -6.56
N LYS A 243 -22.35 -2.49 -6.60
CA LYS A 243 -22.90 -1.60 -5.56
C LYS A 243 -22.90 -2.29 -4.20
N TYR A 244 -23.38 -3.53 -4.11
CA TYR A 244 -23.39 -4.28 -2.84
C TYR A 244 -22.00 -4.66 -2.36
N SER A 245 -21.11 -5.06 -3.26
CA SER A 245 -19.70 -5.32 -2.92
C SER A 245 -19.00 -4.07 -2.36
N ARG A 246 -19.27 -2.90 -2.94
CA ARG A 246 -18.77 -1.61 -2.42
C ARG A 246 -19.34 -1.29 -1.04
N ARG A 247 -20.64 -1.49 -0.84
CA ARG A 247 -21.33 -1.22 0.44
C ARG A 247 -20.84 -2.11 1.58
N GLU A 248 -20.73 -3.42 1.36
CA GLU A 248 -20.15 -4.35 2.33
C GLU A 248 -18.75 -3.90 2.73
N ARG A 249 -17.87 -3.70 1.75
CA ARG A 249 -16.47 -3.32 1.99
C ARG A 249 -16.36 -2.01 2.78
N ASN A 250 -17.20 -1.03 2.50
CA ASN A 250 -17.19 0.24 3.22
C ASN A 250 -17.68 0.08 4.66
N ARG A 251 -18.71 -0.74 4.91
CA ARG A 251 -19.23 -0.99 6.27
C ARG A 251 -18.28 -1.84 7.11
N ALA A 252 -17.70 -2.88 6.52
CA ALA A 252 -16.68 -3.71 7.18
C ALA A 252 -15.46 -2.85 7.56
N ARG A 253 -14.96 -2.03 6.61
CA ARG A 253 -13.84 -1.11 6.87
C ARG A 253 -14.15 -0.09 7.97
N ASP A 254 -15.33 0.51 7.96
CA ASP A 254 -15.76 1.45 9.02
C ASP A 254 -15.77 0.79 10.40
N PHE A 255 -16.35 -0.41 10.51
CA PHE A 255 -16.37 -1.17 11.75
C PHE A 255 -14.96 -1.51 12.24
N ILE A 256 -14.09 -2.04 11.36
CA ILE A 256 -12.70 -2.36 11.70
C ILE A 256 -11.96 -1.11 12.16
N HIS A 257 -12.09 0.03 11.48
CA HIS A 257 -11.43 1.27 11.89
C HIS A 257 -11.86 1.70 13.29
N LYS A 258 -13.15 1.62 13.62
CA LYS A 258 -13.66 1.94 14.96
C LYS A 258 -13.08 0.99 16.01
N VAL A 259 -13.09 -0.31 15.76
CA VAL A 259 -12.52 -1.32 16.67
C VAL A 259 -11.02 -1.09 16.88
N THR A 260 -10.24 -0.97 15.80
CA THR A 260 -8.79 -0.74 15.89
C THR A 260 -8.45 0.57 16.61
N ARG A 261 -9.26 1.61 16.45
CA ARG A 261 -9.09 2.87 17.18
C ARG A 261 -9.29 2.67 18.67
N VAL A 262 -10.37 2.01 19.08
CA VAL A 262 -10.66 1.73 20.49
C VAL A 262 -9.53 0.91 21.12
N ILE A 263 -9.08 -0.16 20.45
CA ILE A 263 -7.95 -0.99 20.93
C ILE A 263 -6.68 -0.16 21.07
N ALA A 264 -6.33 0.66 20.06
CA ALA A 264 -5.11 1.47 20.08
C ALA A 264 -5.14 2.59 21.12
N GLU A 265 -6.32 3.15 21.41
CA GLU A 265 -6.51 4.16 22.46
C GLU A 265 -6.48 3.52 23.85
N ALA A 266 -7.18 2.40 24.06
CA ALA A 266 -7.24 1.68 25.34
C ALA A 266 -5.87 1.14 25.77
N PHE A 267 -5.11 0.58 24.83
CA PHE A 267 -3.81 -0.05 25.11
C PHE A 267 -2.65 0.77 24.55
N LYS A 268 -2.77 2.09 24.64
CA LYS A 268 -1.72 3.00 24.19
C LYS A 268 -0.41 2.78 24.96
N GLY A 269 0.66 2.49 24.23
CA GLY A 269 1.98 2.21 24.79
C GLY A 269 2.27 0.74 25.02
N TYR A 270 1.31 -0.16 24.76
CA TYR A 270 1.57 -1.60 24.71
C TYR A 270 2.04 -2.00 23.31
N VAL A 271 2.86 -3.06 23.26
CA VAL A 271 3.21 -3.74 22.01
C VAL A 271 2.15 -4.78 21.72
N HIS A 272 1.62 -4.78 20.49
CA HIS A 272 0.60 -5.72 20.07
C HIS A 272 1.23 -6.84 19.22
N GLY A 273 1.29 -8.04 19.77
CA GLY A 273 1.68 -9.25 19.06
C GLY A 273 0.46 -9.86 18.35
N PHE A 274 0.54 -10.05 17.04
CA PHE A 274 -0.48 -10.73 16.25
C PHE A 274 0.14 -11.90 15.50
N GLU A 275 -0.64 -12.97 15.31
CA GLU A 275 -0.23 -14.07 14.45
C GLU A 275 -0.10 -13.64 12.96
N ASP A 276 0.92 -14.15 12.26
CA ASP A 276 1.06 -14.00 10.81
C ASP A 276 0.13 -14.99 10.08
N LEU A 277 -1.17 -14.77 10.23
CA LEU A 277 -2.21 -15.61 9.63
C LEU A 277 -2.17 -15.51 8.09
N ASN A 278 -2.26 -16.68 7.44
CA ASN A 278 -2.36 -16.77 5.98
C ASN A 278 -3.63 -17.53 5.60
N LYS A 279 -4.70 -16.79 5.28
CA LYS A 279 -6.00 -17.37 4.91
C LYS A 279 -5.94 -18.40 3.79
N GLU A 280 -5.08 -18.19 2.79
CA GLU A 280 -4.99 -19.09 1.63
C GLU A 280 -4.53 -20.49 2.05
N LYS A 281 -3.68 -20.59 3.07
CA LYS A 281 -3.24 -21.87 3.63
C LYS A 281 -4.28 -22.55 4.53
N MET A 282 -5.29 -21.80 4.98
CA MET A 282 -6.36 -22.30 5.86
C MET A 282 -7.53 -22.89 5.07
N PHE A 283 -7.55 -22.71 3.74
CA PHE A 283 -8.55 -23.33 2.88
C PHE A 283 -8.38 -24.86 2.84
N LYS A 284 -9.50 -25.56 2.95
CA LYS A 284 -9.61 -27.03 2.91
C LYS A 284 -10.48 -27.44 1.71
N LYS A 285 -10.72 -28.73 1.53
CA LYS A 285 -11.64 -29.24 0.49
C LYS A 285 -13.12 -28.87 0.75
N SER A 286 -13.47 -28.41 1.96
CA SER A 286 -14.84 -28.03 2.32
C SER A 286 -15.20 -26.62 1.84
N ARG A 287 -16.25 -26.54 0.99
CA ARG A 287 -16.82 -25.27 0.51
C ARG A 287 -17.34 -24.40 1.65
N THR A 288 -17.94 -25.00 2.67
CA THR A 288 -18.52 -24.27 3.81
C THR A 288 -17.43 -23.66 4.68
N HIS A 289 -16.39 -24.44 5.00
CA HIS A 289 -15.21 -23.95 5.74
C HIS A 289 -14.55 -22.79 5.01
N ASN A 290 -14.27 -22.95 3.71
CA ASN A 290 -13.59 -21.90 2.93
C ASN A 290 -14.41 -20.61 2.85
N ARG A 291 -15.75 -20.72 2.79
CA ARG A 291 -16.64 -19.56 2.80
C ARG A 291 -16.60 -18.82 4.13
N ASN A 292 -16.47 -19.52 5.24
CA ASN A 292 -16.35 -18.89 6.56
C ASN A 292 -14.99 -18.20 6.72
N VAL A 293 -13.90 -18.90 6.36
CA VAL A 293 -12.55 -18.29 6.32
C VAL A 293 -12.51 -17.07 5.40
N ALA A 294 -13.21 -17.09 4.26
CA ALA A 294 -13.25 -15.95 3.34
C ALA A 294 -13.98 -14.70 3.89
N LYS A 295 -14.79 -14.84 4.94
CA LYS A 295 -15.49 -13.72 5.59
C LYS A 295 -14.65 -13.03 6.65
N SER A 296 -13.56 -13.64 7.12
CA SER A 296 -12.67 -12.95 8.05
C SER A 296 -11.95 -11.82 7.32
N ASP A 297 -11.61 -10.75 8.04
CA ASP A 297 -10.89 -9.59 7.49
C ASP A 297 -9.38 -9.61 7.83
N TRP A 298 -8.86 -10.76 8.25
CA TRP A 298 -7.42 -10.91 8.52
C TRP A 298 -6.58 -10.58 7.28
N ARG A 299 -5.30 -10.27 7.48
CA ARG A 299 -4.42 -9.95 6.37
C ARG A 299 -4.21 -11.19 5.47
N THR A 300 -4.16 -10.99 4.16
CA THR A 300 -3.79 -12.00 3.15
C THR A 300 -2.34 -11.79 2.68
#